data_AF-A0A838WFE3-F1
#
_entry.id   AF-A0A838WFE3-F1
#
_cell.length_a   1.000
_cell.length_b   1.000
_cell.length_c   1.000
_cell.angle_alpha   90.00
_cell.angle_beta   90.00
_cell.angle_gamma   90.00
#
_symmetry.space_group_name_H-M   'P 1'
#
loop_
_entity.id
_entity.type
_entity.pdbx_description
1 polymer ?
#
loop_
_entity_poly.entity_id
_entity_poly.type
_entity_poly.pdbx_seq_one_letter_code
_entity_poly.pdbx_strand_id
1 'polypeptide(L)' 'IWEKEPLEKLADMDQLSAFKHQGFWQPMDTLRDKNYLEDLWKNNQAPWKVWE' A
#
# COMPACT_ATOMS: atom_id res chain seq x y z
N ILE A 1 -13.07 -5.10 14.59
CA ILE A 1 -12.68 -4.95 13.17
C ILE A 1 -13.45 -3.75 12.65
N TRP A 2 -12.79 -2.60 12.50
CA TRP A 2 -13.47 -1.32 12.21
C TRP A 2 -13.76 -1.11 10.72
N GLU A 3 -12.92 -1.65 9.84
CA GLU A 3 -13.04 -1.40 8.39
C GLU A 3 -14.02 -2.35 7.68
N LYS A 4 -14.36 -3.49 8.31
CA LYS A 4 -15.18 -4.54 7.69
C LYS A 4 -16.60 -4.06 7.38
N GLU A 5 -17.32 -3.61 8.41
CA GLU A 5 -18.72 -3.18 8.27
C GLU A 5 -18.92 -2.02 7.25
N PRO A 6 -18.10 -0.94 7.25
CA PRO A 6 -18.28 0.14 6.29
C PRO A 6 -17.91 -0.26 4.86
N LEU A 7 -16.86 -1.06 4.66
CA LEU A 7 -16.47 -1.48 3.32
C LEU A 7 -17.48 -2.44 2.69
N GLU A 8 -18.04 -3.37 3.48
CA GLU A 8 -19.10 -4.27 3.03
C GLU A 8 -20.35 -3.47 2.61
N LYS A 9 -20.81 -2.51 3.43
CA LYS A 9 -21.95 -1.65 3.07
C LYS A 9 -21.72 -0.83 1.81
N LEU A 10 -20.54 -0.26 1.63
CA LEU A 10 -20.22 0.54 0.45
C LEU A 10 -20.14 -0.32 -0.82
N ALA A 11 -19.65 -1.56 -0.71
CA ALA A 11 -19.66 -2.51 -1.81
C ALA A 11 -21.10 -2.91 -2.19
N ASP A 12 -21.95 -3.21 -1.21
CA ASP A 12 -23.35 -3.57 -1.45
C ASP A 12 -24.18 -2.42 -2.06
N MET A 13 -23.79 -1.17 -1.79
CA MET A 13 -24.45 0.03 -2.32
C MET A 13 -23.91 0.50 -3.68
N ASP A 14 -23.00 -0.26 -4.33
CA ASP A 14 -22.28 0.15 -5.53
C ASP A 14 -21.52 1.49 -5.38
N GLN A 15 -21.15 1.84 -4.14
CA GLN A 15 -20.38 3.04 -3.79
C GLN A 15 -18.89 2.76 -3.57
N LEU A 16 -18.45 1.52 -3.77
CA LEU A 16 -17.05 1.11 -3.68
C LEU A 16 -16.57 0.62 -5.05
N SER A 17 -15.50 1.22 -5.56
CA SER A 17 -14.81 0.77 -6.77
C SER A 17 -13.37 0.37 -6.47
N ALA A 18 -12.87 -0.65 -7.15
CA ALA A 18 -11.50 -1.12 -6.99
C ALA A 18 -10.61 -0.59 -8.13
N PHE A 19 -9.49 0.03 -7.79
CA PHE A 19 -8.45 0.40 -8.74
C PHE A 19 -7.31 -0.61 -8.70
N LYS A 20 -6.96 -1.19 -9.86
CA LYS A 20 -5.87 -2.16 -9.96
C LYS A 20 -4.53 -1.45 -10.17
N HIS A 21 -3.79 -1.22 -9.08
CA HIS A 21 -2.42 -0.72 -9.16
C HIS A 21 -1.47 -1.81 -9.66
N GLN A 22 -0.72 -1.52 -10.74
CA GLN A 22 0.26 -2.45 -11.33
C GLN A 22 1.71 -2.10 -10.95
N GLY A 23 1.91 -0.98 -10.28
CA GLY A 23 3.23 -0.51 -9.87
C GLY A 23 3.70 -1.14 -8.57
N PHE A 24 4.80 -0.60 -8.06
CA PHE A 24 5.33 -1.02 -6.76
C PHE A 24 4.38 -0.63 -5.63
N TRP A 25 4.10 -1.59 -4.75
CA TRP A 25 3.43 -1.39 -3.46
C TRP A 25 3.99 -2.43 -2.48
N GLN A 26 4.45 -1.98 -1.32
CA GLN A 26 5.02 -2.83 -0.27
C GLN A 26 4.62 -2.27 1.10
N PRO A 27 3.95 -3.07 1.97
CA PRO A 27 3.67 -2.66 3.35
C PRO A 27 4.90 -2.83 4.24
N MET A 28 4.87 -2.23 5.43
CA MET A 28 5.93 -2.32 6.45
C MET A 28 5.37 -2.91 7.75
N ASP A 29 5.06 -4.21 7.73
CA ASP A 29 4.44 -4.87 8.88
C ASP A 29 5.48 -5.55 9.79
N THR A 30 6.62 -5.93 9.22
CA THR A 30 7.70 -6.63 9.93
C THR A 30 9.01 -5.86 9.90
N LEU A 31 9.94 -6.23 10.80
CA LEU A 31 11.30 -5.71 10.79
C LEU A 31 12.02 -6.01 9.46
N ARG A 32 11.69 -7.14 8.81
CA ARG A 32 12.24 -7.49 7.50
C ARG A 32 11.79 -6.51 6.41
N ASP A 33 10.51 -6.14 6.42
CA ASP A 33 9.98 -5.15 5.46
C ASP A 33 10.64 -3.80 5.65
N LYS A 34 10.83 -3.39 6.91
CA LYS A 34 11.57 -2.17 7.23
C LYS A 34 12.98 -2.20 6.65
N ASN A 35 13.74 -3.28 6.89
CA ASN A 35 15.11 -3.39 6.38
C ASN A 35 15.14 -3.35 4.84
N TYR A 36 14.21 -4.05 4.19
CA TYR A 36 14.09 -4.03 2.73
C TYR A 36 13.78 -2.64 2.16
N LEU A 37 12.81 -1.93 2.76
CA LEU A 37 12.46 -0.58 2.34
C LEU A 37 13.59 0.42 2.61
N GLU A 38 14.30 0.27 3.74
CA GLU A 38 15.49 1.07 4.03
C GLU A 38 16.62 0.83 3.02
N ASP A 39 16.85 -0.40 2.60
CA ASP A 39 17.87 -0.73 1.61
C ASP A 39 17.54 -0.12 0.25
N LEU A 40 16.28 -0.19 -0.19
CA LEU A 40 15.82 0.48 -1.40
C LEU A 40 16.03 2.01 -1.30
N TRP A 41 15.77 2.59 -0.14
CA TRP A 41 15.99 4.02 0.11
C TRP A 41 17.47 4.40 0.07
N LYS A 42 18.33 3.67 0.79
CA LYS A 42 19.79 3.92 0.86
C LYS A 42 20.46 3.77 -0.50
N ASN A 43 20.00 2.84 -1.32
CA ASN A 43 20.51 2.62 -2.67
C ASN A 43 19.90 3.57 -3.72
N ASN A 44 19.06 4.53 -3.30
CA ASN A 44 18.35 5.46 -4.18
C ASN A 44 17.52 4.75 -5.27
N GLN A 45 17.00 3.56 -4.93
CA GLN A 45 16.18 2.70 -5.77
C GLN A 45 14.72 2.65 -5.30
N ALA A 46 14.34 3.47 -4.31
CA ALA A 46 13.00 3.54 -3.77
C ALA A 46 11.98 4.00 -4.84
N PRO A 47 11.15 3.10 -5.40
CA PRO A 47 10.23 3.43 -6.48
C PRO A 47 9.07 4.32 -6.03
N TRP A 48 8.83 4.44 -4.72
CA TRP A 48 7.85 5.37 -4.16
C TRP A 48 8.39 6.81 -4.02
N LYS A 49 9.70 7.04 -4.16
CA LYS A 49 10.30 8.37 -4.16
C LYS A 49 10.11 9.01 -5.53
N VAL A 50 8.98 9.69 -5.73
CA VAL A 50 8.61 10.35 -6.99
C VAL A 50 8.95 11.85 -7.02
N TRP A 51 9.71 12.33 -6.04
CA TRP A 51 10.09 13.74 -5.87
C TRP A 51 11.61 13.92 -5.89
N GLU A 52 12.05 15.13 -6.24
CA GLU A 52 13.46 15.56 -6.19
C GLU A 52 13.89 16.02 -4.79
#